data_AF-A0A7X1AZU4-F1
#
_entry.id   AF-A0A7X1AZU4-F1
#
_cell.length_a   1.000
_cell.length_b   1.000
_cell.length_c   1.000
_cell.angle_alpha   90.00
_cell.angle_beta   90.00
_cell.angle_gamma   90.00
#
_symmetry.space_group_name_H-M   'P 1'
#
loop_
_entity.id
_entity.type
_entity.pdbx_description
1 polymer ?
#
loop_
_entity_poly.entity_id
_entity_poly.type
_entity_poly.pdbx_seq_one_letter_code
_entity_poly.pdbx_strand_id
1 'polypeptide(L)'
;MSRSISRDSAPFDWSTRFLGIYQDDLPHWVVEHGRYSVTLRCAGSLPSTTILQLEEQKRFLQTVEPKSPEAEKARRKVFLCLDEYLDRGWGFTPFSRLEVSKAFDVWLRKYKGDQLELSDFVIMPNHIHLLTRPIHLHSIEEFKRIWMRFKGRSARFLNQYLNRSGKFWQTYGYDRWIRNATEYQSWQKYLAQNPVKANLCRKSEDYPFLHLET
;
A
#
# COMPACT_ATOMS: atom_id res chain seq x y z
N MET A 1 -1.12 -44.94 5.22
CA MET A 1 0.05 -44.57 4.41
C MET A 1 -0.03 -43.08 4.10
N SER A 2 0.66 -42.29 4.91
CA SER A 2 0.74 -40.83 4.85
C SER A 2 1.64 -40.39 3.70
N ARG A 3 1.12 -39.63 2.74
CA ARG A 3 1.95 -38.85 1.83
C ARG A 3 2.13 -37.45 2.42
N SER A 4 3.28 -37.24 3.03
CA SER A 4 3.85 -35.93 3.33
C SER A 4 4.16 -35.24 2.00
N ILE A 5 3.45 -34.16 1.69
CA ILE A 5 3.87 -33.22 0.65
C ILE A 5 4.77 -32.20 1.35
N SER A 6 6.06 -32.21 1.02
CA SER A 6 6.99 -31.18 1.48
C SER A 6 6.53 -29.83 0.93
N ARG A 7 6.39 -28.84 1.81
CA ARG A 7 6.11 -27.45 1.45
C ARG A 7 7.44 -26.69 1.46
N ASP A 8 8.20 -26.86 0.39
CA ASP A 8 9.32 -25.99 0.06
C ASP A 8 8.82 -24.90 -0.90
N SER A 9 8.15 -23.88 -0.38
CA SER A 9 8.06 -22.60 -1.10
C SER A 9 9.45 -21.99 -1.06
N ALA A 10 10.17 -22.03 -2.18
CA ALA A 10 11.51 -21.46 -2.27
C ALA A 10 11.52 -20.02 -1.69
N PRO A 11 12.50 -19.65 -0.85
CA PRO A 11 12.58 -18.32 -0.28
C PRO A 11 12.58 -17.28 -1.40
N PHE A 12 11.83 -16.19 -1.22
CA PHE A 12 11.80 -15.09 -2.18
C PHE A 12 13.22 -14.69 -2.58
N ASP A 13 13.44 -14.42 -3.86
CA ASP A 13 14.69 -13.81 -4.32
C ASP A 13 14.75 -12.36 -3.82
N TRP A 14 15.67 -12.11 -2.88
CA TRP A 14 15.95 -10.78 -2.31
C TRP A 14 17.13 -10.09 -3.01
N SER A 15 17.68 -10.70 -4.06
CA SER A 15 18.64 -10.01 -4.91
C SER A 15 17.92 -8.87 -5.61
N THR A 16 18.45 -7.67 -5.41
CA THR A 16 17.81 -6.45 -5.92
C THR A 16 18.86 -5.48 -6.41
N ARG A 17 18.51 -4.70 -7.42
CA ARG A 17 19.36 -3.64 -7.95
C ARG A 17 18.72 -2.28 -7.71
N PHE A 18 19.43 -1.41 -7.01
CA PHE A 18 18.98 -0.04 -6.78
C PHE A 18 19.02 0.75 -8.10
N LEU A 19 17.85 1.25 -8.52
CA LEU A 19 17.70 2.03 -9.75
C LEU A 19 17.74 3.53 -9.47
N GLY A 20 17.32 3.96 -8.28
CA GLY A 20 17.43 5.35 -7.85
C GLY A 20 16.42 5.74 -6.78
N ILE A 21 16.42 7.01 -6.41
CA ILE A 21 15.37 7.63 -5.60
C ILE A 21 14.74 8.71 -6.45
N TYR A 22 13.42 8.73 -6.56
CA TYR A 22 12.71 9.91 -7.05
C TYR A 22 11.90 10.53 -5.94
N GLN A 23 11.62 11.82 -6.08
CA GLN A 23 10.90 12.58 -5.09
C GLN A 23 9.68 13.22 -5.75
N ASP A 24 8.50 12.82 -5.28
CA ASP A 24 7.27 13.56 -5.47
C ASP A 24 7.01 14.32 -4.14
N ASP A 25 5.98 13.93 -3.39
CA ASP A 25 5.72 14.42 -2.03
C ASP A 25 6.64 13.80 -0.96
N LEU A 26 7.09 12.57 -1.18
CA LEU A 26 8.00 11.81 -0.33
C LEU A 26 9.07 11.15 -1.21
N PRO A 27 10.24 10.82 -0.66
CA PRO A 27 11.24 10.07 -1.41
C PRO A 27 10.80 8.61 -1.60
N HIS A 28 10.92 8.12 -2.82
CA HIS A 28 10.54 6.78 -3.25
C HIS A 28 11.77 6.03 -3.75
N TRP A 29 12.12 4.93 -3.08
CA TRP A 29 13.26 4.09 -3.45
C TRP A 29 12.84 3.16 -4.56
N VAL A 30 13.42 3.29 -5.75
CA VAL A 30 13.12 2.41 -6.88
C VAL A 30 14.21 1.36 -6.99
N VAL A 31 13.77 0.12 -6.86
CA VAL A 31 14.61 -1.06 -6.78
C VAL A 31 14.05 -2.14 -7.70
N GLU A 32 14.88 -2.58 -8.65
CA GLU A 32 14.59 -3.70 -9.54
C GLU A 32 14.39 -4.98 -8.72
N HIS A 33 13.32 -5.72 -9.06
CA HIS A 33 12.81 -6.87 -8.30
C HIS A 33 12.45 -6.59 -6.82
N GLY A 34 12.44 -5.32 -6.42
CA GLY A 34 12.07 -4.91 -5.07
C GLY A 34 10.61 -5.23 -4.73
N ARG A 35 10.35 -5.48 -3.45
CA ARG A 35 9.00 -5.56 -2.89
C ARG A 35 8.66 -4.27 -2.15
N TYR A 36 7.40 -3.88 -2.18
CA TYR A 36 6.94 -2.58 -1.67
C TYR A 36 5.72 -2.75 -0.78
N SER A 37 5.72 -2.08 0.37
CA SER A 37 4.49 -1.80 1.11
C SER A 37 3.92 -0.47 0.61
N VAL A 38 2.66 -0.47 0.17
CA VAL A 38 2.01 0.72 -0.41
C VAL A 38 0.66 0.97 0.24
N THR A 39 0.43 2.23 0.63
CA THR A 39 -0.87 2.71 1.11
C THR A 39 -1.51 3.60 0.06
N LEU A 40 -2.66 3.19 -0.48
CA LEU A 40 -3.50 4.02 -1.36
C LEU A 40 -4.73 4.51 -0.59
N ARG A 41 -5.01 5.80 -0.68
CA ARG A 41 -6.02 6.47 0.14
C ARG A 41 -7.06 7.12 -0.73
N CYS A 42 -8.32 7.01 -0.33
CA CYS A 42 -9.43 7.69 -0.99
C CYS A 42 -9.22 9.21 -0.94
N ALA A 43 -9.61 9.91 -2.00
CA ALA A 43 -9.55 11.36 -2.05
C ALA A 43 -10.43 11.96 -0.94
N GLY A 44 -9.90 12.92 -0.18
CA GLY A 44 -10.62 13.55 0.92
C GLY A 44 -10.75 12.70 2.19
N SER A 45 -9.90 11.67 2.36
CA SER A 45 -9.86 10.81 3.56
C SER A 45 -9.16 11.45 4.78
N LEU A 46 -8.48 12.59 4.60
CA LEU A 46 -7.80 13.31 5.69
C LEU A 46 -8.40 14.70 5.93
N PRO A 47 -8.48 15.16 7.19
CA PRO A 47 -8.74 16.55 7.53
C PRO A 47 -7.72 17.53 6.97
N SER A 48 -8.15 18.75 6.69
CA SER A 48 -7.28 19.84 6.24
C SER A 48 -6.15 20.14 7.25
N THR A 49 -6.45 20.06 8.55
CA THR A 49 -5.46 20.25 9.62
C THR A 49 -4.36 19.18 9.59
N THR A 50 -4.74 17.92 9.39
CA THR A 50 -3.79 16.81 9.22
C THR A 50 -2.97 16.99 7.94
N ILE A 51 -3.58 17.45 6.84
CA ILE A 51 -2.85 17.71 5.59
C ILE A 51 -1.75 18.75 5.83
N LEU A 52 -2.05 19.86 6.50
CA LEU A 52 -1.06 20.90 6.81
C LEU A 52 0.11 20.37 7.67
N GLN A 53 -0.19 19.56 8.69
CA GLN A 53 0.84 18.92 9.51
C GLN A 53 1.72 17.97 8.70
N LEU A 54 1.11 17.17 7.81
CA LEU A 54 1.86 16.27 6.93
C LEU A 54 2.71 17.04 5.92
N GLU A 55 2.23 18.17 5.40
CA GLU A 55 2.99 19.05 4.51
C GLU A 55 4.23 19.65 5.19
N GLU A 56 4.14 20.04 6.47
CA GLU A 56 5.30 20.47 7.25
C GLU A 56 6.36 19.36 7.37
N GLN A 57 5.94 18.15 7.75
CA GLN A 57 6.85 17.02 7.86
C GLN A 57 7.45 16.60 6.50
N LYS A 58 6.67 16.72 5.41
CA LYS A 58 7.16 16.50 4.04
C LYS A 58 8.20 17.54 3.62
N ARG A 59 7.98 18.82 3.94
CA ARG A 59 8.97 19.88 3.70
C ARG A 59 10.28 19.61 4.44
N PHE A 60 10.20 19.16 5.69
CA PHE A 60 11.40 18.72 6.42
C PHE A 60 12.11 17.54 5.71
N LEU A 61 11.36 16.55 5.20
CA LEU A 61 11.94 15.43 4.45
C LEU A 61 12.60 15.84 3.12
N GLN A 62 12.29 17.02 2.59
CA GLN A 62 12.95 17.58 1.41
C GLN A 62 14.28 18.28 1.74
N THR A 63 14.51 18.67 2.99
CA THR A 63 15.72 19.39 3.41
C THR A 63 16.80 18.49 4.00
N VAL A 64 16.48 17.21 4.26
CA VAL A 64 17.40 16.23 4.83
C VAL A 64 17.83 15.21 3.78
N GLU A 65 19.04 14.67 3.92
CA GLU A 65 19.53 13.61 3.05
C GLU A 65 18.60 12.38 3.15
N PRO A 66 18.04 11.85 2.03
CA PRO A 66 17.02 10.79 2.09
C PRO A 66 17.46 9.53 2.84
N LYS A 67 18.76 9.20 2.84
CA LYS A 67 19.31 8.01 3.50
C LYS A 67 19.67 8.22 4.97
N SER A 68 19.53 9.44 5.52
CA SER A 68 19.92 9.72 6.90
C SER A 68 18.99 9.06 7.94
N PRO A 69 19.50 8.76 9.15
CA PRO A 69 18.67 8.29 10.27
C PRO A 69 17.52 9.25 10.60
N GLU A 70 17.73 10.55 10.48
CA GLU A 70 16.74 11.61 10.71
C GLU A 70 15.60 11.52 9.69
N ALA A 71 15.94 11.31 8.41
CA ALA A 71 14.96 11.15 7.35
C ALA A 71 14.12 9.87 7.55
N GLU A 72 14.74 8.77 7.99
CA GLU A 72 14.00 7.54 8.30
C GLU A 72 13.05 7.72 9.49
N LYS A 73 13.51 8.39 10.55
CA LYS A 73 12.67 8.70 11.72
C LYS A 73 11.49 9.59 11.33
N ALA A 74 11.71 10.61 10.51
CA ALA A 74 10.66 11.50 10.03
C ALA A 74 9.65 10.76 9.12
N ARG A 75 10.12 9.92 8.18
CA ARG A 75 9.25 9.07 7.35
C ARG A 75 8.37 8.15 8.19
N ARG A 76 8.94 7.52 9.22
CA ARG A 76 8.19 6.66 10.14
C ARG A 76 7.13 7.44 10.90
N LYS A 77 7.45 8.66 11.35
CA LYS A 77 6.50 9.55 12.03
C LYS A 77 5.34 9.95 11.10
N VAL A 78 5.65 10.31 9.85
CA VAL A 78 4.65 10.62 8.81
C VAL A 78 3.73 9.43 8.57
N PHE A 79 4.31 8.24 8.42
CA PHE A 79 3.56 7.00 8.22
C PHE A 79 2.61 6.71 9.38
N LEU A 80 3.10 6.71 10.62
CA LEU A 80 2.29 6.41 11.81
C LEU A 80 1.15 7.42 12.01
N CYS A 81 1.43 8.71 11.79
CA CYS A 81 0.42 9.76 11.86
C CYS A 81 -0.68 9.52 10.82
N LEU A 82 -0.28 9.30 9.56
CA LEU A 82 -1.20 9.05 8.47
C LEU A 82 -2.08 7.80 8.72
N ASP A 83 -1.48 6.73 9.23
CA ASP A 83 -2.15 5.49 9.58
C ASP A 83 -3.23 5.72 10.66
N GLU A 84 -2.87 6.40 11.75
CA GLU A 84 -3.80 6.72 12.84
C GLU A 84 -5.03 7.51 12.36
N TYR A 85 -4.84 8.50 11.46
CA TYR A 85 -5.96 9.27 10.94
C TYR A 85 -6.84 8.47 9.98
N LEU A 86 -6.25 7.58 9.19
CA LEU A 86 -6.99 6.76 8.24
C LEU A 86 -7.84 5.70 8.94
N ASP A 87 -7.32 5.09 10.01
CA ASP A 87 -8.04 4.10 10.83
C ASP A 87 -9.33 4.66 11.45
N ARG A 88 -9.41 5.98 11.64
CA ARG A 88 -10.64 6.64 12.11
C ARG A 88 -11.76 6.62 11.07
N GLY A 89 -11.47 6.28 9.81
CA GLY A 89 -12.47 6.15 8.75
C GLY A 89 -13.17 7.48 8.44
N TRP A 90 -12.44 8.59 8.41
CA TRP A 90 -13.03 9.90 8.08
C TRP A 90 -13.09 10.15 6.57
N GLY A 91 -13.97 11.07 6.17
CA GLY A 91 -14.10 11.54 4.80
C GLY A 91 -14.77 10.52 3.87
N PHE A 92 -14.23 10.38 2.65
CA PHE A 92 -14.78 9.45 1.68
C PHE A 92 -14.40 8.00 2.00
N THR A 93 -15.38 7.23 2.48
CA THR A 93 -15.23 5.84 2.98
C THR A 93 -16.03 4.82 2.15
N PRO A 94 -15.73 4.68 0.85
CA PRO A 94 -16.51 3.81 -0.03
C PRO A 94 -16.50 2.35 0.41
N PHE A 95 -15.46 1.89 1.10
CA PHE A 95 -15.27 0.51 1.53
C PHE A 95 -15.95 0.18 2.86
N SER A 96 -16.57 1.16 3.54
CA SER A 96 -17.52 0.88 4.62
C SER A 96 -18.76 0.14 4.11
N ARG A 97 -19.05 0.26 2.80
CA ARG A 97 -20.12 -0.46 2.12
C ARG A 97 -19.64 -1.84 1.73
N LEU A 98 -20.24 -2.87 2.32
CA LEU A 98 -19.82 -4.27 2.16
C LEU A 98 -19.77 -4.71 0.68
N GLU A 99 -20.73 -4.27 -0.12
CA GLU A 99 -20.83 -4.57 -1.55
C GLU A 99 -19.65 -3.99 -2.35
N VAL A 100 -19.17 -2.81 -1.98
CA VAL A 100 -18.03 -2.15 -2.64
C VAL A 100 -16.74 -2.89 -2.29
N SER A 101 -16.55 -3.24 -1.02
CA SER A 101 -15.38 -4.00 -0.56
C SER A 101 -15.33 -5.40 -1.16
N LYS A 102 -16.48 -6.09 -1.27
CA LYS A 102 -16.57 -7.38 -1.97
C LYS A 102 -16.21 -7.25 -3.45
N ALA A 103 -16.78 -6.27 -4.14
CA ALA A 103 -16.49 -6.07 -5.56
C ALA A 103 -15.01 -5.74 -5.80
N PHE A 104 -14.41 -4.94 -4.92
CA PHE A 104 -13.01 -4.55 -5.05
C PHE A 104 -12.03 -5.65 -4.63
N ASP A 105 -12.34 -6.45 -3.61
CA ASP A 105 -11.57 -7.66 -3.26
C ASP A 105 -11.49 -8.62 -4.45
N VAL A 106 -12.63 -8.92 -5.08
CA VAL A 106 -12.68 -9.75 -6.29
C VAL A 106 -11.85 -9.13 -7.42
N TRP A 107 -11.89 -7.81 -7.58
CA TRP A 107 -11.10 -7.11 -8.59
C TRP A 107 -9.59 -7.21 -8.31
N LEU A 108 -9.15 -7.01 -7.06
CA LEU A 108 -7.75 -7.11 -6.63
C LEU A 108 -7.21 -8.53 -6.84
N ARG A 109 -7.96 -9.57 -6.42
CA ARG A 109 -7.56 -10.98 -6.62
C ARG A 109 -7.44 -11.39 -8.08
N LYS A 110 -8.23 -10.77 -8.96
CA LYS A 110 -8.20 -10.99 -10.40
C LYS A 110 -7.25 -10.05 -11.14
N TYR A 111 -6.59 -9.14 -10.43
CA TYR A 111 -5.72 -8.15 -11.03
C TYR A 111 -4.51 -8.85 -11.66
N LYS A 112 -4.53 -8.94 -13.00
CA LYS A 112 -3.39 -9.34 -13.81
C LYS A 112 -2.85 -8.12 -14.54
N GLY A 113 -2.27 -7.18 -13.79
CA GLY A 113 -1.55 -6.06 -14.39
C GLY A 113 -0.18 -6.53 -14.85
N ASP A 114 0.14 -6.33 -16.14
CA ASP A 114 1.31 -6.91 -16.83
C ASP A 114 2.70 -6.65 -16.20
N GLN A 115 2.79 -5.86 -15.13
CA GLN A 115 4.06 -5.52 -14.49
C GLN A 115 3.94 -5.31 -12.97
N LEU A 116 2.80 -5.59 -12.35
CA LEU A 116 2.62 -5.40 -10.90
C LEU A 116 1.91 -6.61 -10.28
N GLU A 117 2.66 -7.36 -9.50
CA GLU A 117 2.16 -8.42 -8.63
C GLU A 117 1.61 -7.80 -7.33
N LEU A 118 0.45 -8.28 -6.90
CA LEU A 118 -0.13 -7.98 -5.59
C LEU A 118 -0.09 -9.28 -4.78
N SER A 119 0.76 -9.34 -3.76
CA SER A 119 0.92 -10.54 -2.93
C SER A 119 -0.04 -10.54 -1.75
N ASP A 120 -0.10 -9.41 -1.03
CA ASP A 120 -0.91 -9.28 0.18
C ASP A 120 -1.64 -7.95 0.15
N PHE A 121 -2.84 -7.90 0.70
CA PHE A 121 -3.56 -6.64 0.84
C PHE A 121 -4.58 -6.67 1.97
N VAL A 122 -4.95 -5.48 2.44
CA VAL A 122 -6.13 -5.28 3.28
C VAL A 122 -6.89 -4.07 2.79
N ILE A 123 -8.21 -4.24 2.62
CA ILE A 123 -9.12 -3.14 2.26
C ILE A 123 -9.67 -2.55 3.55
N MET A 124 -9.39 -1.27 3.80
CA MET A 124 -9.87 -0.51 4.95
C MET A 124 -10.95 0.48 4.50
N PRO A 125 -11.76 1.07 5.39
CA PRO A 125 -12.93 1.89 5.02
C PRO A 125 -12.68 3.00 3.99
N ASN A 126 -11.54 3.69 4.06
CA ASN A 126 -11.16 4.81 3.18
C ASN A 126 -9.76 4.67 2.54
N HIS A 127 -9.13 3.51 2.67
CA HIS A 127 -7.78 3.27 2.16
C HIS A 127 -7.53 1.77 1.99
N ILE A 128 -6.44 1.42 1.33
CA ILE A 128 -5.95 0.04 1.23
C ILE A 128 -4.46 0.01 1.50
N HIS A 129 -3.99 -1.08 2.12
CA HIS A 129 -2.58 -1.43 2.15
C HIS A 129 -2.32 -2.60 1.23
N LEU A 130 -1.20 -2.55 0.51
CA LEU A 130 -0.78 -3.53 -0.47
C LEU A 130 0.68 -3.90 -0.22
N LEU A 131 1.01 -5.19 -0.30
CA LEU A 131 2.36 -5.65 -0.57
C LEU A 131 2.45 -6.00 -2.05
N THR A 132 3.40 -5.39 -2.74
CA THR A 132 3.49 -5.48 -4.20
C THR A 132 4.90 -5.74 -4.68
N ARG A 133 5.01 -6.27 -5.90
CA ARG A 133 6.28 -6.49 -6.58
C ARG A 133 6.17 -6.12 -8.06
N PRO A 134 6.90 -5.10 -8.52
CA PRO A 134 7.10 -4.87 -9.95
C PRO A 134 7.89 -6.03 -10.58
N ILE A 135 7.35 -6.66 -11.64
CA ILE A 135 7.91 -7.91 -12.20
C ILE A 135 9.10 -7.64 -13.14
N HIS A 136 9.02 -6.57 -13.95
CA HIS A 136 10.05 -6.15 -14.90
C HIS A 136 10.25 -4.64 -14.78
N LEU A 137 11.13 -4.24 -13.87
CA LEU A 137 11.34 -2.84 -13.55
C LEU A 137 12.79 -2.45 -13.83
N HIS A 138 12.99 -1.61 -14.84
CA HIS A 138 14.33 -1.20 -15.27
C HIS A 138 14.58 0.31 -15.12
N SER A 139 13.54 1.11 -14.87
CA SER A 139 13.68 2.55 -14.63
C SER A 139 12.63 3.13 -13.67
N ILE A 140 12.91 4.34 -13.18
CA ILE A 140 11.99 5.13 -12.34
C ILE A 140 10.70 5.46 -13.10
N GLU A 141 10.80 5.79 -14.39
CA GLU A 141 9.67 6.12 -15.25
C GLU A 141 8.72 4.92 -15.40
N GLU A 142 9.28 3.71 -15.45
CA GLU A 142 8.50 2.48 -15.47
C GLU A 142 7.74 2.28 -14.16
N PHE A 143 8.41 2.49 -13.01
CA PHE A 143 7.77 2.42 -11.70
C PHE A 143 6.58 3.38 -11.61
N LYS A 144 6.78 4.64 -12.02
CA LYS A 144 5.73 5.67 -12.07
C LYS A 144 4.57 5.24 -12.98
N ARG A 145 4.88 4.71 -14.16
CA ARG A 145 3.87 4.24 -15.13
C ARG A 145 3.06 3.06 -14.61
N ILE A 146 3.70 2.12 -13.91
CA ILE A 146 3.04 0.97 -13.28
C ILE A 146 1.99 1.45 -12.26
N TRP A 147 2.39 2.32 -11.32
CA TRP A 147 1.48 2.85 -10.31
C TRP A 147 0.38 3.74 -10.89
N MET A 148 0.71 4.55 -11.90
CA MET A 148 -0.28 5.35 -12.62
C MET A 148 -1.36 4.47 -13.26
N ARG A 149 -0.96 3.38 -13.94
CA ARG A 149 -1.88 2.42 -14.54
C ARG A 149 -2.72 1.69 -13.49
N PHE A 150 -2.11 1.24 -12.40
CA PHE A 150 -2.84 0.57 -11.30
C PHE A 150 -3.90 1.48 -10.69
N LYS A 151 -3.51 2.71 -10.28
CA LYS A 151 -4.42 3.70 -9.69
C LYS A 151 -5.51 4.11 -10.67
N GLY A 152 -5.19 4.30 -11.94
CA GLY A 152 -6.16 4.66 -12.98
C GLY A 152 -7.21 3.57 -13.22
N ARG A 153 -6.78 2.31 -13.37
CA ARG A 153 -7.68 1.17 -13.60
C ARG A 153 -8.58 0.89 -12.40
N SER A 154 -8.01 0.87 -11.19
CA SER A 154 -8.77 0.66 -9.94
C SER A 154 -9.76 1.80 -9.69
N ALA A 155 -9.35 3.07 -9.85
CA ALA A 155 -10.23 4.22 -9.71
C ALA A 155 -11.39 4.18 -10.72
N ARG A 156 -11.11 3.81 -11.98
CA ARG A 156 -12.13 3.68 -13.01
C ARG A 156 -13.16 2.61 -12.64
N PHE A 157 -12.70 1.43 -12.24
CA PHE A 157 -13.58 0.34 -11.79
C PHE A 157 -14.47 0.79 -10.63
N LEU A 158 -13.89 1.39 -9.59
CA LEU A 158 -14.61 1.81 -8.40
C LEU A 158 -15.60 2.94 -8.68
N ASN A 159 -15.21 3.91 -9.51
CA ASN A 159 -16.11 4.99 -9.92
C ASN A 159 -17.30 4.45 -10.72
N GLN A 160 -17.08 3.52 -11.65
CA GLN A 160 -18.15 2.86 -12.40
C GLN A 160 -19.07 2.05 -11.48
N TYR A 161 -18.51 1.26 -10.57
CA TYR A 161 -19.28 0.45 -9.61
C TYR A 161 -20.17 1.32 -8.71
N LEU A 162 -19.68 2.49 -8.30
CA LEU A 162 -20.40 3.46 -7.47
C LEU A 162 -21.30 4.42 -8.26
N ASN A 163 -21.36 4.31 -9.59
CA ASN A 163 -22.03 5.26 -10.48
C ASN A 163 -21.63 6.73 -10.21
N ARG A 164 -20.32 6.98 -10.08
CA ARG A 164 -19.76 8.30 -9.82
C ARG A 164 -18.66 8.67 -10.81
N SER A 165 -18.30 9.93 -10.83
CA SER A 165 -17.14 10.46 -11.54
C SER A 165 -16.20 11.22 -10.58
N GLY A 166 -15.03 11.63 -11.07
CA GLY A 166 -14.03 12.39 -10.31
C GLY A 166 -12.89 11.56 -9.71
N LYS A 167 -12.08 12.20 -8.87
CA LYS A 167 -10.92 11.55 -8.22
C LYS A 167 -11.39 10.54 -7.17
N PHE A 168 -10.99 9.28 -7.35
CA PHE A 168 -11.19 8.23 -6.35
C PHE A 168 -10.03 8.17 -5.36
N TRP A 169 -8.80 8.09 -5.87
CA TRP A 169 -7.58 8.08 -5.07
C TRP A 169 -7.02 9.49 -4.89
N GLN A 170 -6.36 9.73 -3.76
CA GLN A 170 -5.51 10.90 -3.58
C GLN A 170 -4.33 10.86 -4.57
N THR A 171 -3.86 12.04 -4.99
CA THR A 171 -2.78 12.19 -5.98
C THR A 171 -1.53 11.41 -5.58
N TYR A 172 -1.10 11.57 -4.32
CA TYR A 172 0.13 10.96 -3.81
C TYR A 172 -0.19 9.79 -2.86
N GLY A 173 0.47 8.66 -3.10
CA GLY A 173 0.47 7.51 -2.22
C GLY A 173 1.66 7.53 -1.26
N TYR A 174 1.70 6.58 -0.33
CA TYR A 174 2.90 6.27 0.44
C TYR A 174 3.38 4.89 0.00
N ASP A 175 4.67 4.74 -0.30
CA ASP A 175 5.29 3.45 -0.47
C ASP A 175 6.62 3.35 0.27
N ARG A 176 7.00 2.11 0.58
CA ARG A 176 8.26 1.78 1.22
C ARG A 176 8.81 0.51 0.62
N TRP A 177 10.05 0.57 0.13
CA TRP A 177 10.81 -0.61 -0.26
C TRP A 177 11.08 -1.51 0.96
N ILE A 178 10.79 -2.80 0.81
CA ILE A 178 10.97 -3.86 1.81
C ILE A 178 12.33 -4.52 1.56
N ARG A 179 13.21 -4.48 2.55
CA ARG A 179 14.63 -4.79 2.35
C ARG A 179 14.97 -6.28 2.50
N ASN A 180 14.14 -7.05 3.20
CA ASN A 180 14.39 -8.46 3.47
C ASN A 180 13.12 -9.20 3.93
N ALA A 181 13.23 -10.52 4.06
CA ALA A 181 12.15 -11.40 4.50
C ALA A 181 11.60 -11.06 5.90
N THR A 182 12.45 -10.63 6.83
CA THR A 182 12.01 -10.27 8.19
C THR A 182 11.13 -9.02 8.16
N GLU A 183 11.51 -8.02 7.36
CA GLU A 183 10.72 -6.82 7.14
C GLU A 183 9.41 -7.15 6.41
N TYR A 184 9.44 -8.05 5.44
CA TYR A 184 8.24 -8.53 4.74
C TYR A 184 7.22 -9.17 5.68
N GLN A 185 7.66 -10.12 6.52
CA GLN A 185 6.80 -10.74 7.53
C GLN A 185 6.27 -9.72 8.53
N SER A 186 7.06 -8.70 8.87
CA SER A 186 6.60 -7.60 9.74
C SER A 186 5.48 -6.80 9.07
N TRP A 187 5.58 -6.58 7.76
CA TRP A 187 4.51 -5.95 6.99
C TRP A 187 3.26 -6.83 6.85
N GLN A 188 3.40 -8.15 6.66
CA GLN A 188 2.25 -9.07 6.66
C GLN A 188 1.52 -9.04 8.01
N LYS A 189 2.27 -9.08 9.13
CA LYS A 189 1.70 -8.93 10.47
C LYS A 189 1.01 -7.58 10.64
N TYR A 190 1.62 -6.51 10.14
CA TYR A 190 1.00 -5.19 10.16
C TYR A 190 -0.32 -5.18 9.38
N LEU A 191 -0.36 -5.66 8.13
CA LEU A 191 -1.61 -5.81 7.34
C LEU A 191 -2.69 -6.57 8.12
N ALA A 192 -2.33 -7.70 8.74
CA ALA A 192 -3.25 -8.52 9.54
C ALA A 192 -3.83 -7.75 10.73
N GLN A 193 -3.01 -6.93 11.40
CA GLN A 193 -3.42 -6.21 12.61
C GLN A 193 -4.19 -4.91 12.34
N ASN A 194 -4.14 -4.37 11.12
CA ASN A 194 -4.82 -3.10 10.80
C ASN A 194 -6.34 -3.16 11.08
N PRO A 195 -7.09 -4.16 10.60
CA PRO A 195 -8.52 -4.26 10.90
C PRO A 195 -8.84 -4.36 12.39
N VAL A 196 -7.98 -5.04 13.16
CA VAL A 196 -8.15 -5.18 14.61
C VAL A 196 -7.92 -3.84 15.30
N LYS A 197 -6.83 -3.14 14.96
CA LYS A 197 -6.47 -1.81 15.47
C LYS A 197 -7.54 -0.77 15.15
N ALA A 198 -8.16 -0.86 13.97
CA ALA A 198 -9.26 0.00 13.55
C ALA A 198 -10.65 -0.42 14.11
N ASN A 199 -10.70 -1.43 14.98
CA ASN A 199 -11.94 -1.98 15.57
C ASN A 199 -12.96 -2.51 14.53
N LEU A 200 -12.49 -2.98 13.37
CA LEU A 200 -13.33 -3.57 12.32
C LEU A 200 -13.62 -5.05 12.58
N CYS A 201 -12.77 -5.72 13.35
CA CYS A 201 -12.95 -7.10 13.81
C CYS A 201 -12.25 -7.33 15.16
N ARG A 202 -12.57 -8.44 15.83
CA ARG A 202 -11.89 -8.84 17.08
C ARG A 202 -10.59 -9.60 16.82
N LYS A 203 -10.55 -10.38 15.75
CA LYS A 203 -9.38 -11.15 15.31
C LYS A 203 -9.14 -10.92 13.82
N SER A 204 -7.88 -10.94 13.41
CA SER A 204 -7.46 -10.71 12.01
C SER A 204 -8.13 -11.69 11.05
N GLU A 205 -8.31 -12.94 11.46
CA GLU A 205 -8.87 -14.01 10.65
C GLU A 205 -10.37 -13.80 10.34
N ASP A 206 -11.04 -12.97 11.14
CA ASP A 206 -12.45 -12.67 10.97
C ASP A 206 -12.68 -11.54 9.94
N TYR A 207 -11.63 -10.87 9.47
CA TYR A 207 -11.77 -9.76 8.52
C TYR A 207 -11.79 -10.25 7.07
N PRO A 208 -12.93 -10.17 6.37
CA PRO A 208 -13.11 -10.82 5.06
C PRO A 208 -12.32 -10.16 3.92
N PHE A 209 -11.82 -8.94 4.15
CA PHE A 209 -11.08 -8.16 3.14
C PHE A 209 -9.59 -8.07 3.45
N LEU A 210 -9.09 -9.03 4.23
CA LEU A 210 -7.66 -9.32 4.40
C LEU A 210 -7.28 -10.47 3.46
N HIS A 211 -6.22 -10.27 2.69
CA HIS A 211 -5.58 -11.31 1.89
C HIS A 211 -4.10 -11.33 2.21
N LEU A 212 -3.62 -12.49 2.67
CA LEU A 212 -2.20 -12.75 2.86
C LEU A 212 -1.81 -13.95 2.00
N GLU A 213 -0.67 -13.85 1.32
CA GLU A 213 -0.07 -14.98 0.61
C GLU A 213 0.55 -15.91 1.65
N THR A 214 0.28 -17.22 1.54
CA THR A 214 0.71 -18.26 2.50
C THR A 214 1.64 -19.26 1.85
#